data_AF-A0A0S7XQ84-F1
#
_entry.id   AF-A0A0S7XQ84-F1
#
_cell.length_a   1.000
_cell.length_b   1.000
_cell.length_c   1.000
_cell.angle_alpha   90.00
_cell.angle_beta   90.00
_cell.angle_gamma   90.00
#
_symmetry.space_group_name_H-M   'P 1'
#
loop_
_entity.id
_entity.type
_entity.pdbx_description
1 polymer ?
#
loop_
_entity_poly.entity_id
_entity_poly.type
_entity_poly.pdbx_seq_one_letter_code
_entity_poly.pdbx_strand_id
1 'polypeptide(L)'
;MLGLLQFGALAQNVDEEREEQIKDQITRIQTEINRLENKLGGIKPSSRIMEIEDLIAGHKARIKKLENELGEIEKAKAEAEIQKISSPEAWEFPKVYKEERVPTEEVREEKKPRFEFEIGGVAGLFAAATGLGGELRSPLPYILGPATSSLRISAGLMQSEDTSRRYAPVQIDGILNFPAGWFTGVENYLGAGLNYVVLTTGRKPGTIGGEIFYGVSSEGFGGKVFGEMGWGILRTDSNSFQEGTIVLVGYRREWGLF
;
A
#
# COMPACT_ATOMS: atom_id res chain seq x y z
N MET A 1 0.96 28.92 40.20
CA MET A 1 0.90 27.66 39.43
C MET A 1 0.15 27.83 38.09
N LEU A 2 0.44 28.86 37.30
CA LEU A 2 -0.16 29.05 35.96
C LEU A 2 0.88 29.22 34.85
N GLY A 3 2.17 29.35 35.19
CA GLY A 3 3.25 29.53 34.22
C GLY A 3 3.78 28.23 33.60
N LEU A 4 3.83 27.12 34.35
CA LEU A 4 4.52 25.89 33.92
C LEU A 4 3.75 25.09 32.85
N LEU A 5 2.41 25.15 32.83
CA LEU A 5 1.59 24.46 31.83
C LEU A 5 1.67 25.10 30.44
N GLN A 6 1.92 26.41 30.37
CA GLN A 6 1.98 27.14 29.09
C GLN A 6 3.30 26.89 28.34
N PHE A 7 4.41 26.65 29.06
CA PHE A 7 5.70 26.32 28.43
C PHE A 7 5.76 24.88 27.89
N GLY A 8 5.06 23.92 28.52
CA GLY A 8 5.05 22.52 28.06
C GLY A 8 4.33 22.34 26.71
N ALA A 9 3.22 23.05 26.49
CA ALA A 9 2.49 23.01 25.22
C ALA A 9 3.25 23.74 24.08
N LEU A 10 3.97 24.81 24.42
CA LEU A 10 4.83 25.53 23.47
C LEU A 10 6.05 24.70 23.04
N ALA A 11 6.65 23.91 23.95
CA ALA A 11 7.77 23.04 23.62
C ALA A 11 7.36 21.86 22.72
N GLN A 12 6.23 21.21 22.98
CA GLN A 12 5.72 20.12 22.14
C GLN A 12 5.40 20.56 20.71
N ASN A 13 4.80 21.74 20.53
CA ASN A 13 4.50 22.28 19.20
C ASN A 13 5.77 22.65 18.41
N VAL A 14 6.84 23.11 19.08
CA VAL A 14 8.11 23.45 18.43
C VAL A 14 8.87 22.19 18.00
N ASP A 15 8.80 21.10 18.77
CA ASP A 15 9.46 19.85 18.43
C ASP A 15 8.76 19.10 17.28
N GLU A 16 7.44 19.21 17.15
CA GLU A 16 6.68 18.67 16.01
C GLU A 16 6.96 19.41 14.70
N GLU A 17 6.98 20.75 14.74
CA GLU A 17 7.30 21.57 13.55
C GLU A 17 8.74 21.33 13.08
N ARG A 18 9.68 21.14 14.02
CA ARG A 18 11.08 20.83 13.70
C ARG A 18 11.25 19.41 13.13
N GLU A 19 10.49 18.44 13.63
CA GLU A 19 10.46 17.07 13.10
C GLU A 19 9.98 17.04 11.64
N GLU A 20 8.91 17.77 11.34
CA GLU A 20 8.36 17.90 9.98
C GLU A 20 9.35 18.58 9.03
N GLN A 21 10.03 19.65 9.48
CA GLN A 21 11.06 20.32 8.70
C GLN A 21 12.26 19.41 8.38
N ILE A 22 12.68 18.56 9.33
CA ILE A 22 13.78 17.60 9.12
C ILE A 22 13.37 16.54 8.09
N LYS A 23 12.14 16.01 8.18
CA LYS A 23 11.60 15.03 7.22
C LYS A 23 11.53 15.60 5.80
N ASP A 24 11.03 16.82 5.64
CA ASP A 24 10.99 17.50 4.32
C ASP A 24 12.40 17.74 3.75
N GLN A 25 13.37 18.11 4.59
CA GLN A 25 14.76 18.26 4.17
C GLN A 25 15.37 16.94 3.68
N ILE A 26 15.09 15.81 4.34
CA ILE A 26 15.56 14.49 3.90
C ILE A 26 14.97 14.14 2.54
N THR A 27 13.66 14.34 2.34
CA THR A 27 12.98 14.06 1.06
C THR A 27 13.54 14.90 -0.09
N ARG A 28 13.83 16.19 0.14
CA ARG A 28 14.47 17.07 -0.85
C ARG A 28 15.87 16.58 -1.22
N ILE A 29 16.69 16.19 -0.24
CA ILE A 29 18.05 15.70 -0.50
C ILE A 29 18.02 14.36 -1.25
N GLN A 30 17.09 13.45 -0.91
CA GLN A 30 16.90 12.18 -1.63
C GLN A 30 16.48 12.39 -3.09
N THR A 31 15.61 13.36 -3.34
CA THR A 31 15.19 13.72 -4.70
C THR A 31 16.37 14.21 -5.54
N GLU A 32 17.28 15.00 -4.94
CA GLU A 32 18.49 15.47 -5.63
C GLU A 32 19.50 14.33 -5.84
N ILE A 33 19.65 13.40 -4.90
CA ILE A 33 20.48 12.18 -5.09
C ILE A 33 19.97 11.38 -6.29
N ASN A 34 18.67 11.12 -6.37
CA ASN A 34 18.08 10.37 -7.50
C ASN A 34 18.32 11.09 -8.83
N ARG A 35 18.26 12.42 -8.84
CA ARG A 35 18.57 13.23 -10.03
C ARG A 35 20.04 13.12 -10.43
N LEU A 36 20.96 13.11 -9.48
CA LEU A 36 22.40 12.97 -9.72
C LEU A 36 22.76 11.54 -10.18
N GLU A 37 22.16 10.51 -9.59
CA GLU A 37 22.33 9.11 -9.99
C GLU A 37 21.80 8.86 -11.40
N ASN A 38 20.66 9.46 -11.78
CA ASN A 38 20.16 9.42 -13.15
C ASN A 38 21.09 10.12 -14.17
N LYS A 39 21.81 11.17 -13.76
CA LYS A 39 22.82 11.83 -14.60
C LYS A 39 24.07 10.95 -14.79
N LEU A 40 24.40 10.09 -13.82
CA LEU A 40 25.53 9.17 -13.91
C LEU A 40 25.29 8.02 -14.91
N GLY A 41 24.04 7.54 -15.04
CA GLY A 41 23.68 6.37 -15.86
C GLY A 41 23.93 6.47 -17.37
N GLY A 42 24.38 7.61 -17.90
CA GLY A 42 24.59 7.83 -19.33
C GLY A 42 25.95 8.43 -19.74
N ILE A 43 26.90 8.60 -18.81
CA ILE A 43 28.13 9.35 -19.05
C ILE A 43 29.36 8.42 -19.05
N LYS A 44 30.28 8.60 -20.02
CA LYS A 44 31.57 7.89 -20.07
C LYS A 44 32.50 8.39 -18.94
N PRO A 45 33.39 7.52 -18.40
CA PRO A 45 34.32 7.87 -17.30
C PRO A 45 35.05 9.20 -17.57
N SER A 46 34.84 10.20 -16.73
CA SER A 46 35.47 11.52 -16.81
C SER A 46 35.59 12.15 -15.42
N SER A 47 36.41 13.19 -15.27
CA SER A 47 36.59 13.91 -13.98
C SER A 47 35.27 14.45 -13.38
N ARG A 48 34.27 14.73 -14.23
CA ARG A 48 32.93 15.15 -13.81
C ARG A 48 32.11 14.06 -13.14
N ILE A 49 32.41 12.79 -13.38
CA ILE A 49 31.74 11.67 -12.69
C ILE A 49 32.20 11.62 -11.24
N MET A 50 33.50 11.79 -10.98
CA MET A 50 34.03 11.85 -9.62
C MET A 50 33.46 13.04 -8.84
N GLU A 51 33.29 14.21 -9.46
CA GLU A 51 32.63 15.37 -8.83
C GLU A 51 31.16 15.09 -8.45
N ILE A 52 30.42 14.35 -9.28
CA ILE A 52 29.02 13.99 -9.01
C ILE A 52 28.93 12.90 -7.92
N GLU A 53 29.85 11.94 -7.92
CA GLU A 53 29.95 10.91 -6.87
C GLU A 53 30.29 11.51 -5.50
N ASP A 54 31.21 12.48 -5.45
CA ASP A 54 31.54 13.22 -4.22
C ASP A 54 30.34 14.04 -3.71
N LEU A 55 29.56 14.64 -4.61
CA LEU A 55 28.32 15.34 -4.24
C LEU A 55 27.26 14.39 -3.67
N ILE A 56 27.09 13.20 -4.26
CA ILE A 56 26.19 12.17 -3.74
C ILE A 56 26.65 11.69 -2.36
N ALA A 57 27.96 11.45 -2.17
CA ALA A 57 28.52 11.06 -0.89
C ALA A 57 28.29 12.14 0.19
N GLY A 58 28.47 13.42 -0.16
CA GLY A 58 28.18 14.56 0.73
C GLY A 58 26.70 14.64 1.12
N HIS A 59 25.79 14.42 0.16
CA HIS A 59 24.35 14.38 0.43
C HIS A 59 23.94 13.20 1.32
N LYS A 60 24.52 12.01 1.12
CA LYS A 60 24.30 10.84 1.99
C LYS A 60 24.80 11.07 3.41
N ALA A 61 25.95 11.72 3.58
CA ALA A 61 26.45 12.11 4.90
C ALA A 61 25.53 13.12 5.61
N ARG A 62 24.93 14.05 4.85
CA ARG A 62 23.99 15.04 5.37
C ARG A 62 22.65 14.43 5.81
N ILE A 63 22.13 13.45 5.05
CA ILE A 63 20.95 12.67 5.45
C ILE A 63 21.22 11.95 6.78
N LYS A 64 22.36 11.26 6.90
CA LYS A 64 22.74 10.55 8.12
C LYS A 64 22.81 11.47 9.35
N LYS A 65 23.24 12.72 9.16
CA LYS A 65 23.24 13.72 10.24
C LYS A 65 21.81 14.10 10.66
N LEU A 66 20.92 14.31 9.69
CA LEU A 66 19.52 14.64 9.93
C LEU A 66 18.76 13.47 10.59
N GLU A 67 19.05 12.23 10.20
CA GLU A 67 18.49 11.02 10.85
C GLU A 67 18.92 10.90 12.31
N ASN A 68 20.18 11.23 12.63
CA ASN A 68 20.65 11.27 14.01
C ASN A 68 19.95 12.37 14.82
N GLU A 69 19.76 13.57 14.24
CA GLU A 69 19.02 14.67 14.87
C GLU A 69 17.56 14.29 15.13
N LEU A 70 16.92 13.55 14.20
CA LEU A 70 15.56 13.01 14.38
C LEU A 70 15.49 12.02 15.56
N GLY A 71 16.47 11.12 15.67
CA GLY A 71 16.55 10.15 16.76
C GLY A 71 16.80 10.78 18.13
N GLU A 72 17.46 11.95 18.21
CA GLU A 72 17.59 12.71 19.46
C GLU A 72 16.26 13.35 19.89
N ILE A 73 15.47 13.87 18.94
CA ILE A 73 14.14 14.43 19.20
C ILE A 73 13.18 13.34 19.71
N GLU A 74 13.20 12.15 19.10
CA GLU A 74 12.38 11.02 19.53
C GLU A 74 12.73 10.55 20.95
N LYS A 75 14.02 10.51 21.31
CA LYS A 75 14.47 10.18 22.67
C LYS A 75 14.05 11.23 23.69
N ALA A 76 14.16 12.51 23.35
CA ALA A 76 13.72 13.61 24.22
C ALA A 76 12.20 13.56 24.48
N LYS A 77 11.39 13.21 23.47
CA LYS A 77 9.94 12.99 23.64
C LYS A 77 9.65 11.82 24.60
N ALA A 78 10.35 10.70 24.45
CA ALA A 78 10.18 9.54 25.33
C ALA A 78 10.58 9.85 26.80
N GLU A 79 11.67 10.59 27.02
CA GLU A 79 12.11 10.98 28.36
C GLU A 79 11.16 11.99 29.02
N ALA A 80 10.57 12.91 28.25
CA ALA A 80 9.56 13.87 28.73
C ALA A 80 8.24 13.18 29.14
N GLU A 81 7.88 12.10 28.44
CA GLU A 81 6.68 11.30 28.75
C GLU A 81 6.86 10.50 30.05
N ILE A 82 8.07 9.96 30.29
CA ILE A 82 8.41 9.25 31.54
C ILE A 82 8.40 10.21 32.75
N GLN A 83 8.86 11.46 32.59
CA GLN A 83 8.84 12.46 33.68
C GLN A 83 7.43 12.95 34.05
N LYS A 84 6.46 12.96 33.10
CA LYS A 84 5.05 13.25 33.41
C LYS A 84 4.43 12.22 34.36
N ILE A 85 4.91 10.99 34.35
CA ILE A 85 4.41 9.88 35.18
C ILE A 85 5.03 9.88 36.59
N SER A 86 6.17 10.56 36.80
CA SER A 86 6.90 10.53 38.08
C SER A 86 6.64 11.73 39.01
N SER A 87 5.62 12.57 38.76
CA SER A 87 5.26 13.66 39.69
C SER A 87 4.39 13.14 40.84
N PRO A 88 4.85 13.19 42.11
CA PRO A 88 4.11 12.67 43.25
C PRO A 88 3.16 13.74 43.79
N GLU A 89 2.01 13.92 43.14
CA GLU A 89 0.89 14.65 43.74
C GLU A 89 -0.16 13.68 44.30
N ALA A 90 -0.12 13.57 45.62
CA ALA A 90 -1.21 13.24 46.54
C ALA A 90 -2.06 11.99 46.26
N TRP A 91 -1.75 10.92 47.00
CA TRP A 91 -2.76 9.96 47.44
C TRP A 91 -3.83 10.66 48.28
N GLU A 92 -4.95 11.01 47.65
CA GLU A 92 -6.23 11.16 48.35
C GLU A 92 -7.16 10.03 47.91
N PHE A 93 -7.60 9.22 48.88
CA PHE A 93 -8.60 8.19 48.67
C PHE A 93 -9.94 8.83 48.30
N PRO A 94 -10.57 8.49 47.16
CA PRO A 94 -11.90 8.98 46.88
C PRO A 94 -12.93 8.22 47.72
N LYS A 95 -13.69 9.00 48.50
CA LYS A 95 -14.90 8.55 49.19
C LYS A 95 -15.92 8.05 48.16
N VAL A 96 -16.52 6.91 48.47
CA VAL A 96 -17.61 6.29 47.72
C VAL A 96 -18.76 7.29 47.51
N TYR A 97 -19.13 7.49 46.24
CA TYR A 97 -20.49 7.64 45.65
C TYR A 97 -20.56 8.70 44.53
N LYS A 98 -20.15 8.29 43.32
CA LYS A 98 -20.96 8.35 42.09
C LYS A 98 -20.20 7.62 41.00
N GLU A 99 -20.89 6.74 40.27
CA GLU A 99 -20.39 6.11 39.05
C GLU A 99 -20.13 7.20 38.00
N GLU A 100 -18.98 7.85 38.07
CA GLU A 100 -18.43 8.59 36.95
C GLU A 100 -17.62 7.60 36.12
N ARG A 101 -18.12 7.40 34.91
CA ARG A 101 -17.60 6.51 33.88
C ARG A 101 -16.09 6.68 33.81
N VAL A 102 -15.38 5.58 34.09
CA VAL A 102 -14.07 5.30 33.49
C VAL A 102 -14.14 5.83 32.05
N PRO A 103 -13.17 6.62 31.54
CA PRO A 103 -13.00 6.72 30.12
C PRO A 103 -12.69 5.29 29.71
N THR A 104 -13.75 4.59 29.32
CA THR A 104 -13.73 3.31 28.66
C THR A 104 -12.53 3.40 27.75
N GLU A 105 -11.49 2.60 28.04
CA GLU A 105 -10.56 2.15 27.01
C GLU A 105 -11.43 2.05 25.78
N GLU A 106 -11.21 2.89 24.76
CA GLU A 106 -12.02 2.86 23.56
C GLU A 106 -12.12 1.39 23.23
N VAL A 107 -13.30 0.84 23.52
CA VAL A 107 -13.66 -0.50 23.15
C VAL A 107 -13.58 -0.29 21.67
N ARG A 108 -12.45 -0.72 21.08
CA ARG A 108 -12.34 -0.97 19.65
C ARG A 108 -13.65 -1.65 19.41
N GLU A 109 -14.60 -0.93 18.83
CA GLU A 109 -15.86 -1.53 18.49
C GLU A 109 -15.38 -2.72 17.66
N GLU A 110 -15.57 -3.92 18.19
CA GLU A 110 -15.50 -5.11 17.39
C GLU A 110 -16.62 -4.86 16.40
N LYS A 111 -16.26 -4.18 15.31
CA LYS A 111 -17.07 -3.92 14.15
C LYS A 111 -17.34 -5.35 13.72
N LYS A 112 -18.49 -5.87 14.16
CA LYS A 112 -18.94 -7.23 13.85
C LYS A 112 -18.56 -7.45 12.40
N PRO A 113 -17.86 -8.53 12.04
CA PRO A 113 -17.37 -8.71 10.69
C PRO A 113 -18.59 -8.68 9.76
N ARG A 114 -18.89 -7.50 9.22
CA ARG A 114 -19.86 -7.33 8.18
C ARG A 114 -19.16 -7.94 6.99
N PHE A 115 -19.74 -9.01 6.47
CA PHE A 115 -19.31 -9.59 5.21
C PHE A 115 -19.64 -8.57 4.11
N GLU A 116 -18.79 -7.56 3.99
CA GLU A 116 -18.76 -6.61 2.90
C GLU A 116 -17.97 -7.27 1.78
N PHE A 117 -18.58 -7.44 0.62
CA PHE A 117 -17.90 -7.96 -0.56
C PHE A 117 -18.13 -7.01 -1.73
N GLU A 118 -17.16 -6.89 -2.62
CA GLU A 118 -17.29 -6.10 -3.84
C GLU A 118 -17.58 -7.04 -5.00
N ILE A 119 -18.54 -6.68 -5.85
CA ILE A 119 -18.77 -7.33 -7.14
C ILE A 119 -18.42 -6.35 -8.23
N GLY A 120 -17.66 -6.81 -9.22
CA GLY A 120 -17.22 -5.98 -10.33
C GLY A 120 -17.18 -6.71 -11.66
N GLY A 121 -17.03 -5.92 -12.71
CA GLY A 121 -16.75 -6.37 -14.07
C GLY A 121 -15.45 -5.77 -14.57
N VAL A 122 -14.73 -6.54 -15.39
CA VAL A 122 -13.45 -6.16 -15.98
C VAL A 122 -13.46 -6.41 -17.49
N ALA A 123 -12.69 -5.60 -18.22
CA ALA A 123 -12.38 -5.83 -19.62
C ALA A 123 -10.93 -5.42 -19.90
N GLY A 124 -10.29 -6.10 -20.85
CA GLY A 124 -8.93 -5.75 -21.28
C GLY A 124 -8.11 -6.95 -21.72
N LEU A 125 -6.81 -6.86 -21.48
CA LEU A 125 -5.82 -7.87 -21.82
C LEU A 125 -5.43 -8.70 -20.59
N PHE A 126 -5.47 -10.02 -20.73
CA PHE A 126 -4.98 -10.97 -19.75
C PHE A 126 -4.04 -11.96 -20.42
N ALA A 127 -2.76 -11.98 -20.03
CA ALA A 127 -1.72 -12.81 -20.67
C ALA A 127 -1.77 -12.72 -22.20
N ALA A 128 -1.80 -11.48 -22.72
CA ALA A 128 -1.93 -11.13 -24.14
C ALA A 128 -3.22 -11.61 -24.85
N ALA A 129 -4.26 -12.00 -24.11
CA ALA A 129 -5.58 -12.31 -24.67
C ALA A 129 -6.59 -11.21 -24.31
N THR A 130 -7.42 -10.79 -25.26
CA THR A 130 -8.46 -9.79 -25.00
C THR A 130 -9.70 -10.47 -24.44
N GLY A 131 -10.34 -9.88 -23.45
CA GLY A 131 -11.56 -10.44 -22.90
C GLY A 131 -12.30 -9.56 -21.92
N LEU A 132 -13.31 -10.19 -21.31
CA LEU A 132 -14.17 -9.61 -20.29
C LEU A 132 -14.42 -10.62 -19.18
N GLY A 133 -14.64 -10.14 -17.97
CA GLY A 133 -14.83 -10.99 -16.80
C GLY A 133 -15.61 -10.31 -15.69
N GLY A 134 -15.92 -11.10 -14.68
CA GLY A 134 -16.47 -10.64 -13.41
C GLY A 134 -15.50 -10.98 -12.28
N GLU A 135 -15.53 -10.16 -11.24
CA GLU A 135 -14.75 -10.37 -10.03
C GLU A 135 -15.63 -10.24 -8.79
N LEU A 136 -15.30 -11.06 -7.78
CA LEU A 136 -15.77 -10.95 -6.42
C LEU A 136 -14.55 -10.68 -5.55
N ARG A 137 -14.61 -9.68 -4.70
CA ARG A 137 -13.52 -9.35 -3.79
C ARG A 137 -14.03 -9.27 -2.37
N SER A 138 -13.33 -9.93 -1.46
CA SER A 138 -13.62 -9.95 -0.03
C SER A 138 -12.43 -9.39 0.73
N PRO A 139 -12.61 -8.40 1.61
CA PRO A 139 -11.58 -8.00 2.54
C PRO A 139 -11.26 -9.18 3.47
N LEU A 140 -9.99 -9.29 3.85
CA LEU A 140 -9.51 -10.22 4.85
C LEU A 140 -9.17 -9.43 6.12
N PRO A 141 -9.31 -10.02 7.32
CA PRO A 141 -9.04 -9.33 8.58
C PRO A 141 -7.55 -9.10 8.85
N TYR A 142 -6.67 -9.39 7.88
CA TYR A 142 -5.23 -9.34 8.04
C TYR A 142 -4.67 -8.03 7.48
N ILE A 143 -3.84 -7.35 8.28
CA ILE A 143 -3.21 -6.07 7.97
C ILE A 143 -1.70 -6.28 7.95
N LEU A 144 -1.04 -5.87 6.87
CA LEU A 144 0.40 -5.94 6.69
C LEU A 144 0.98 -4.52 6.59
N GLY A 145 1.42 -4.00 7.73
CA GLY A 145 1.89 -2.61 7.83
C GLY A 145 0.80 -1.63 7.43
N PRO A 146 0.99 -0.78 6.40
CA PRO A 146 -0.04 0.12 5.92
C PRO A 146 -1.11 -0.57 5.06
N ALA A 147 -0.85 -1.80 4.59
CA ALA A 147 -1.73 -2.47 3.64
C ALA A 147 -2.81 -3.32 4.32
N THR A 148 -4.04 -3.21 3.84
CA THR A 148 -5.12 -4.16 4.16
C THR A 148 -5.13 -5.28 3.14
N SER A 149 -5.41 -6.51 3.55
CA SER A 149 -5.46 -7.64 2.61
C SER A 149 -6.88 -7.94 2.13
N SER A 150 -6.98 -8.46 0.91
CA SER A 150 -8.24 -8.94 0.35
C SER A 150 -8.01 -10.15 -0.55
N LEU A 151 -9.01 -11.01 -0.63
CA LEU A 151 -9.07 -12.13 -1.56
C LEU A 151 -9.95 -11.73 -2.74
N ARG A 152 -9.46 -11.94 -3.97
CA ARG A 152 -10.25 -11.80 -5.19
C ARG A 152 -10.46 -13.16 -5.83
N ILE A 153 -11.68 -13.44 -6.27
CA ILE A 153 -12.02 -14.53 -7.17
C ILE A 153 -12.56 -13.91 -8.43
N SER A 154 -11.96 -14.22 -9.57
CA SER A 154 -12.43 -13.71 -10.86
C SER A 154 -12.66 -14.84 -11.85
N ALA A 155 -13.53 -14.60 -12.82
CA ALA A 155 -13.71 -15.49 -13.96
C ALA A 155 -14.06 -14.66 -15.20
N GLY A 156 -13.61 -15.12 -16.37
CA GLY A 156 -13.88 -14.38 -17.60
C GLY A 156 -13.86 -15.22 -18.86
N LEU A 157 -14.06 -14.56 -19.99
CA LEU A 157 -13.91 -15.10 -21.32
C LEU A 157 -12.82 -14.31 -22.04
N MET A 158 -11.78 -15.01 -22.45
CA MET A 158 -10.60 -14.45 -23.10
C MET A 158 -10.45 -15.04 -24.50
N GLN A 159 -9.96 -14.23 -25.44
CA GLN A 159 -9.62 -14.64 -26.80
C GLN A 159 -8.19 -14.20 -27.14
N SER A 160 -7.32 -15.18 -27.40
CA SER A 160 -5.97 -14.92 -27.90
C SER A 160 -6.05 -14.47 -29.36
N GLU A 161 -5.34 -13.39 -29.69
CA GLU A 161 -5.25 -12.89 -31.07
C GLU A 161 -4.46 -13.86 -31.96
N ASP A 162 -3.27 -14.28 -31.52
CA ASP A 162 -2.35 -15.15 -32.27
C ASP A 162 -2.96 -16.49 -32.66
N THR A 163 -3.77 -17.08 -31.78
CA THR A 163 -4.28 -18.45 -31.96
C THR A 163 -5.77 -18.50 -32.22
N SER A 164 -6.48 -17.36 -32.16
CA SER A 164 -7.94 -17.28 -32.12
C SER A 164 -8.59 -18.18 -31.06
N ARG A 165 -7.81 -18.63 -30.06
CA ARG A 165 -8.25 -19.55 -29.02
C ARG A 165 -9.09 -18.80 -28.01
N ARG A 166 -10.29 -19.31 -27.74
CA ARG A 166 -11.15 -18.82 -26.66
C ARG A 166 -11.00 -19.69 -25.43
N TYR A 167 -10.88 -19.06 -24.28
CA TYR A 167 -10.74 -19.77 -23.02
C TYR A 167 -11.36 -19.01 -21.87
N ALA A 168 -11.74 -19.75 -20.82
CA ALA A 168 -12.32 -19.19 -19.61
C ALA A 168 -11.37 -19.43 -18.43
N PRO A 169 -10.60 -18.42 -17.99
CA PRO A 169 -9.83 -18.52 -16.77
C PRO A 169 -10.71 -18.28 -15.54
N VAL A 170 -10.39 -18.97 -14.45
CA VAL A 170 -10.80 -18.64 -13.08
C VAL A 170 -9.53 -18.26 -12.33
N GLN A 171 -9.56 -17.16 -11.59
CA GLN A 171 -8.41 -16.61 -10.86
C GLN A 171 -8.73 -16.54 -9.37
N ILE A 172 -7.72 -16.78 -8.55
CA ILE A 172 -7.76 -16.59 -7.09
C ILE A 172 -6.53 -15.78 -6.71
N ASP A 173 -6.74 -14.57 -6.23
CA ASP A 173 -5.68 -13.59 -6.02
C ASP A 173 -5.67 -13.08 -4.58
N GLY A 174 -4.47 -13.02 -4.01
CA GLY A 174 -4.20 -12.28 -2.79
C GLY A 174 -3.80 -10.85 -3.15
N ILE A 175 -4.48 -9.87 -2.57
CA ILE A 175 -4.29 -8.45 -2.88
C ILE A 175 -3.95 -7.69 -1.60
N LEU A 176 -2.93 -6.84 -1.68
CA LEU A 176 -2.54 -5.87 -0.66
C LEU A 176 -2.95 -4.48 -1.11
N ASN A 177 -3.85 -3.87 -0.33
CA ASN A 177 -4.43 -2.57 -0.61
C ASN A 177 -3.76 -1.51 0.24
N PHE A 178 -3.13 -0.56 -0.41
CA PHE A 178 -2.45 0.54 0.23
C PHE A 178 -3.36 1.76 0.31
N PRO A 179 -3.29 2.52 1.40
CA PRO A 179 -4.04 3.76 1.53
C PRO A 179 -3.55 4.78 0.49
N ALA A 180 -4.46 5.66 0.08
CA ALA A 180 -4.12 6.78 -0.79
C ALA A 180 -3.00 7.61 -0.14
N GLY A 181 -2.04 8.05 -0.96
CA GLY A 181 -0.86 8.80 -0.53
C GLY A 181 0.36 7.95 -0.20
N TRP A 182 0.23 6.62 -0.06
CA TRP A 182 1.39 5.77 0.28
C TRP A 182 2.38 5.61 -0.88
N PHE A 183 1.88 5.27 -2.07
CA PHE A 183 2.69 5.21 -3.30
C PHE A 183 2.25 6.25 -4.33
N THR A 184 0.96 6.54 -4.39
CA THR A 184 0.36 7.46 -5.36
C THR A 184 -0.71 8.29 -4.67
N GLY A 185 -1.17 9.37 -5.32
CA GLY A 185 -2.26 10.20 -4.78
C GLY A 185 -3.65 9.53 -4.76
N VAL A 186 -3.78 8.29 -5.23
CA VAL A 186 -5.03 7.51 -5.27
C VAL A 186 -4.88 6.18 -4.54
N GLU A 187 -5.98 5.50 -4.27
CA GLU A 187 -5.93 4.13 -3.75
C GLU A 187 -5.19 3.23 -4.75
N ASN A 188 -4.31 2.38 -4.24
CA ASN A 188 -3.54 1.49 -5.08
C ASN A 188 -3.34 0.14 -4.40
N TYR A 189 -3.05 -0.88 -5.19
CA TYR A 189 -2.89 -2.23 -4.68
C TYR A 189 -1.90 -3.05 -5.48
N LEU A 190 -1.30 -4.02 -4.80
CA LEU A 190 -0.44 -5.03 -5.40
C LEU A 190 -1.10 -6.39 -5.20
N GLY A 191 -1.24 -7.15 -6.27
CA GLY A 191 -1.83 -8.47 -6.24
C GLY A 191 -0.90 -9.53 -6.83
N ALA A 192 -1.06 -10.74 -6.31
CA ALA A 192 -0.48 -11.93 -6.87
C ALA A 192 -1.49 -13.07 -6.75
N GLY A 193 -1.53 -13.94 -7.75
CA GLY A 193 -2.58 -14.93 -7.84
C GLY A 193 -2.24 -16.15 -8.65
N LEU A 194 -3.16 -17.11 -8.58
CA LEU A 194 -3.15 -18.33 -9.37
C LEU A 194 -4.33 -18.30 -10.32
N ASN A 195 -4.10 -18.73 -11.56
CA ASN A 195 -5.13 -18.79 -12.58
C ASN A 195 -5.25 -20.21 -13.15
N TYR A 196 -6.49 -20.61 -13.45
CA TYR A 196 -6.84 -21.94 -13.95
C TYR A 196 -7.81 -21.84 -15.12
N VAL A 197 -7.47 -22.44 -16.26
CA VAL A 197 -8.34 -22.46 -17.43
C VAL A 197 -9.32 -23.62 -17.32
N VAL A 198 -10.57 -23.30 -16.99
CA VAL A 198 -11.66 -24.29 -16.85
C VAL A 198 -12.18 -24.77 -18.19
N LEU A 199 -12.21 -23.89 -19.21
CA LEU A 199 -12.76 -24.17 -20.53
C LEU A 199 -11.86 -23.59 -21.61
N THR A 200 -11.68 -24.32 -22.72
CA THR A 200 -10.91 -23.86 -23.87
C THR A 200 -11.47 -24.46 -25.15
N THR A 201 -11.48 -23.68 -26.23
CA THR A 201 -11.78 -24.21 -27.57
C THR A 201 -10.61 -25.02 -28.10
N GLY A 202 -10.85 -26.26 -28.52
CA GLY A 202 -9.87 -27.06 -29.28
C GLY A 202 -8.73 -27.74 -28.50
N ARG A 203 -8.72 -27.71 -27.15
CA ARG A 203 -7.70 -28.38 -26.31
C ARG A 203 -8.28 -28.95 -25.00
N LYS A 204 -7.45 -29.65 -24.23
CA LYS A 204 -7.77 -30.13 -22.88
C LYS A 204 -7.82 -28.96 -21.88
N PRO A 205 -8.84 -28.88 -21.01
CA PRO A 205 -8.82 -28.01 -19.84
C PRO A 205 -7.72 -28.46 -18.87
N GLY A 206 -7.30 -27.59 -17.95
CA GLY A 206 -6.25 -27.95 -16.98
C GLY A 206 -4.99 -27.11 -17.00
N THR A 207 -4.99 -25.97 -17.72
CA THR A 207 -3.87 -25.02 -17.69
C THR A 207 -3.86 -24.30 -16.35
N ILE A 208 -2.76 -24.38 -15.62
CA ILE A 208 -2.52 -23.63 -14.38
C ILE A 208 -1.46 -22.57 -14.66
N GLY A 209 -1.59 -21.43 -14.03
CA GLY A 209 -0.65 -20.35 -14.14
C GLY A 209 -0.64 -19.46 -12.92
N GLY A 210 0.09 -18.37 -13.04
CA GLY A 210 0.20 -17.36 -12.00
C GLY A 210 0.27 -15.98 -12.59
N GLU A 211 0.04 -15.00 -11.73
CA GLU A 211 0.05 -13.59 -12.10
C GLU A 211 0.57 -12.72 -10.97
N ILE A 212 1.15 -11.60 -11.37
CA ILE A 212 1.44 -10.47 -10.51
C ILE A 212 0.91 -9.22 -11.19
N PHE A 213 0.31 -8.32 -10.43
CA PHE A 213 -0.27 -7.10 -10.98
C PHE A 213 -0.26 -5.97 -9.96
N TYR A 214 -0.22 -4.76 -10.48
CA TYR A 214 -0.39 -3.52 -9.76
C TYR A 214 -1.63 -2.81 -10.30
N GLY A 215 -2.46 -2.30 -9.39
CA GLY A 215 -3.67 -1.58 -9.75
C GLY A 215 -3.82 -0.28 -9.01
N VAL A 216 -4.57 0.63 -9.65
CA VAL A 216 -5.01 1.89 -9.07
C VAL A 216 -6.53 1.94 -9.12
N SER A 217 -7.15 2.38 -8.03
CA SER A 217 -8.60 2.56 -7.95
C SER A 217 -8.96 3.97 -7.53
N SER A 218 -10.09 4.45 -8.03
CA SER A 218 -10.67 5.73 -7.68
C SER A 218 -12.18 5.58 -7.53
N GLU A 219 -12.76 6.33 -6.60
CA GLU A 219 -14.20 6.40 -6.44
C GLU A 219 -14.83 7.12 -7.64
N GLY A 220 -15.90 6.54 -8.19
CA GLY A 220 -16.59 7.09 -9.35
C GLY A 220 -17.86 6.30 -9.69
N PHE A 221 -18.85 7.01 -10.27
CA PHE A 221 -20.10 6.41 -10.76
C PHE A 221 -20.90 5.58 -9.72
N GLY A 222 -20.77 5.88 -8.42
CA GLY A 222 -21.44 5.14 -7.35
C GLY A 222 -20.77 3.81 -6.99
N GLY A 223 -19.50 3.62 -7.38
CA GLY A 223 -18.64 2.52 -7.01
C GLY A 223 -17.16 2.91 -7.14
N LYS A 224 -16.31 1.95 -7.46
CA LYS A 224 -14.88 2.16 -7.71
C LYS A 224 -14.56 1.79 -9.16
N VAL A 225 -13.93 2.72 -9.88
CA VAL A 225 -13.32 2.47 -11.19
C VAL A 225 -11.85 2.17 -10.96
N PHE A 226 -11.32 1.17 -11.65
CA PHE A 226 -9.93 0.77 -11.48
C PHE A 226 -9.26 0.42 -12.79
N GLY A 227 -7.94 0.54 -12.78
CA GLY A 227 -7.05 0.08 -13.85
C GLY A 227 -5.95 -0.79 -13.27
N GLU A 228 -5.66 -1.90 -13.93
CA GLU A 228 -4.62 -2.86 -13.54
C GLU A 228 -3.62 -3.06 -14.65
N MET A 229 -2.35 -3.20 -14.28
CA MET A 229 -1.29 -3.63 -15.16
C MET A 229 -0.44 -4.70 -14.49
N GLY A 230 0.03 -5.68 -15.24
CA GLY A 230 0.77 -6.78 -14.66
C GLY A 230 1.37 -7.73 -15.68
N TRP A 231 1.80 -8.88 -15.20
CA TRP A 231 2.31 -9.97 -15.99
C TRP A 231 1.65 -11.28 -15.57
N GLY A 232 1.18 -12.03 -16.53
CA GLY A 232 0.56 -13.34 -16.33
C GLY A 232 1.25 -14.41 -17.14
N ILE A 233 1.32 -15.61 -16.58
CA ILE A 233 1.79 -16.82 -17.26
C ILE A 233 0.76 -17.93 -17.06
N LEU A 234 0.46 -18.66 -18.14
CA LEU A 234 -0.49 -19.76 -18.24
C LEU A 234 0.24 -20.98 -18.81
N ARG A 235 0.47 -22.00 -17.99
CA ARG A 235 1.10 -23.25 -18.46
C ARG A 235 0.05 -24.18 -19.04
N THR A 236 0.05 -24.33 -20.36
CA THR A 236 -0.93 -25.19 -21.06
C THR A 236 -0.50 -26.66 -21.03
N ASP A 237 0.80 -26.93 -21.09
CA ASP A 237 1.38 -28.27 -21.25
C ASP A 237 2.75 -28.36 -20.54
N SER A 238 3.42 -29.52 -20.58
CA SER A 238 4.79 -29.66 -20.05
C SER A 238 5.78 -28.71 -20.71
N ASN A 239 5.57 -28.39 -22.00
CA ASN A 239 6.49 -27.60 -22.85
C ASN A 239 5.83 -26.37 -23.52
N SER A 240 4.61 -25.99 -23.13
CA SER A 240 3.91 -24.84 -23.73
C SER A 240 3.37 -23.91 -22.65
N PHE A 241 3.81 -22.66 -22.71
CA PHE A 241 3.36 -21.57 -21.87
C PHE A 241 2.81 -20.45 -22.76
N GLN A 242 1.75 -19.81 -22.27
CA GLN A 242 1.26 -18.53 -22.78
C GLN A 242 1.58 -17.51 -21.70
N GLU A 243 2.33 -16.48 -22.04
CA GLU A 243 2.67 -15.41 -21.11
C GLU A 243 2.43 -14.06 -21.76
N GLY A 244 2.23 -13.05 -20.95
CA GLY A 244 2.12 -11.70 -21.46
C GLY A 244 1.61 -10.70 -20.45
N THR A 245 1.50 -9.47 -20.91
CA THR A 245 1.03 -8.36 -20.11
C THR A 245 -0.44 -8.52 -19.76
N ILE A 246 -0.78 -8.09 -18.55
CA ILE A 246 -2.13 -7.86 -18.08
C ILE A 246 -2.37 -6.36 -18.15
N VAL A 247 -3.47 -5.93 -18.79
CA VAL A 247 -3.95 -4.55 -18.80
C VAL A 247 -5.46 -4.59 -18.69
N LEU A 248 -6.01 -4.33 -17.52
CA LEU A 248 -7.45 -4.42 -17.27
C LEU A 248 -8.00 -3.07 -16.85
N VAL A 249 -9.24 -2.79 -17.24
CA VAL A 249 -10.03 -1.70 -16.71
C VAL A 249 -11.34 -2.29 -16.20
N GLY A 250 -11.78 -1.86 -15.03
CA GLY A 250 -12.95 -2.41 -14.40
C GLY A 250 -13.72 -1.42 -13.56
N TYR A 251 -14.91 -1.88 -13.17
CA TYR A 251 -15.79 -1.21 -12.24
C TYR A 251 -16.26 -2.22 -11.21
N ARG A 252 -16.23 -1.83 -9.93
CA ARG A 252 -16.65 -2.65 -8.81
C ARG A 252 -17.52 -1.85 -7.85
N ARG A 253 -18.46 -2.51 -7.20
CA ARG A 253 -19.37 -1.90 -6.24
C ARG A 253 -19.44 -2.76 -4.99
N GLU A 254 -19.38 -2.09 -3.83
CA GLU A 254 -19.60 -2.71 -2.54
C GLU A 254 -21.03 -3.25 -2.44
N TRP A 255 -21.14 -4.46 -1.91
CA TRP A 255 -22.38 -5.18 -1.68
C TRP A 255 -22.30 -5.87 -0.32
N GLY A 256 -23.34 -5.70 0.50
CA GLY A 256 -23.38 -6.26 1.85
C GLY A 256 -24.82 -6.35 2.36
N LEU A 257 -25.07 -7.36 3.20
CA LEU A 257 -26.30 -7.46 3.99
C LEU A 257 -26.16 -6.55 5.21
N PHE A 258 -27.07 -5.58 5.34
CA PHE A 258 -27.16 -4.63 6.45
C PHE A 258 -27.46 -5.32 7.79
#